data_AF-A0A954GSD8-F1
#
_entry.id   AF-A0A954GSD8-F1
#
_cell.length_a   1.000
_cell.length_b   1.000
_cell.length_c   1.000
_cell.angle_alpha   90.00
_cell.angle_beta   90.00
_cell.angle_gamma   90.00
#
_symmetry.space_group_name_H-M   'P 1'
#
loop_
_entity.id
_entity.type
_entity.pdbx_description
1 polymer ?
#
loop_
_entity_poly.entity_id
_entity_poly.type
_entity_poly.pdbx_seq_one_letter_code
_entity_poly.pdbx_strand_id
1 'polypeptide(L)'
;KDKKYGEIFDHHAVEYTYADGTTMMSQCRHIRNVWNSVTEHVHTTKGIVHLSDRSSNGIRGGGGFGIKYFDGTEDVYKGDSRDPYQVEHDDLFTAIRNGDAYSEAEYGAMSTMTAILGRMCTYSGQEITMQDALERGLGIMPEDLSWDAKLPNAPDADGVYAVPVPGVTKVLADA
;
A
#
# COMPACT_ATOMS: atom_id res chain seq x y z
N LYS A 1 11.39 -6.77 27.20
CA LYS A 1 11.04 -7.35 25.88
C LYS A 1 12.34 -7.90 25.26
N ASP A 2 12.30 -9.05 24.59
CA ASP A 2 13.51 -9.70 24.07
C ASP A 2 13.97 -8.99 22.77
N LYS A 3 15.25 -8.57 22.72
CA LYS A 3 15.90 -7.93 21.55
C LYS A 3 15.93 -8.83 20.32
N LYS A 4 15.58 -10.11 20.47
CA LYS A 4 15.44 -11.08 19.39
C LYS A 4 14.28 -10.78 18.43
N TYR A 5 13.26 -10.03 18.87
CA TYR A 5 12.07 -9.75 18.07
C TYR A 5 11.99 -8.27 17.69
N GLY A 6 11.46 -7.99 16.50
CA GLY A 6 11.22 -6.61 16.04
C GLY A 6 10.02 -5.97 16.75
N GLU A 7 9.85 -4.67 16.51
CA GLU A 7 8.83 -3.85 17.18
C GLU A 7 7.60 -3.58 16.30
N ILE A 8 7.58 -4.18 15.11
CA ILE A 8 6.50 -4.11 14.14
C ILE A 8 6.04 -5.52 13.76
N PHE A 9 4.81 -5.61 13.24
CA PHE A 9 4.33 -6.87 12.69
C PHE A 9 5.12 -7.25 11.44
N ASP A 10 5.33 -8.55 11.27
CA ASP A 10 6.02 -9.13 10.12
C ASP A 10 5.09 -9.36 8.92
N HIS A 11 3.78 -9.26 9.13
CA HIS A 11 2.76 -9.35 8.08
C HIS A 11 1.52 -8.50 8.40
N HIS A 12 0.83 -8.11 7.34
CA HIS A 12 -0.49 -7.47 7.41
C HIS A 12 -1.43 -8.16 6.42
N ALA A 13 -2.68 -8.32 6.81
CA ALA A 13 -3.79 -8.71 5.94
C ALA A 13 -4.93 -7.74 6.21
N VAL A 14 -5.30 -6.98 5.19
CA VAL A 14 -6.25 -5.87 5.30
C VAL A 14 -7.31 -6.02 4.22
N GLU A 15 -8.56 -5.83 4.61
CA GLU A 15 -9.70 -5.73 3.70
C GLU A 15 -10.19 -4.28 3.68
N TYR A 16 -10.32 -3.72 2.49
CA TYR A 16 -10.90 -2.40 2.26
C TYR A 16 -12.21 -2.55 1.51
N THR A 17 -13.22 -1.80 1.92
CA THR A 17 -14.48 -1.67 1.17
C THR A 17 -14.59 -0.25 0.64
N TYR A 18 -14.76 -0.12 -0.66
CA TYR A 18 -14.95 1.15 -1.35
C TYR A 18 -16.44 1.53 -1.42
N ALA A 19 -16.72 2.80 -1.71
CA ALA A 19 -18.08 3.34 -1.72
C ALA A 19 -19.01 2.67 -2.74
N ASP A 20 -18.46 2.11 -3.82
CA ASP A 20 -19.19 1.35 -4.84
C ASP A 20 -19.45 -0.11 -4.43
N GLY A 21 -18.99 -0.54 -3.25
CA GLY A 21 -19.07 -1.90 -2.75
C GLY A 21 -17.94 -2.82 -3.24
N THR A 22 -16.98 -2.32 -4.02
CA THR A 22 -15.79 -3.08 -4.38
C THR A 22 -14.96 -3.36 -3.13
N THR A 23 -14.45 -4.58 -3.01
CA THR A 23 -13.57 -4.99 -1.93
C THR A 23 -12.15 -5.21 -2.45
N MET A 24 -11.16 -4.70 -1.73
CA MET A 24 -9.74 -4.96 -1.97
C MET A 24 -9.12 -5.69 -0.79
N MET A 25 -8.52 -6.83 -1.05
CA MET A 25 -7.69 -7.55 -0.08
C MET A 25 -6.23 -7.22 -0.35
N SER A 26 -5.56 -6.59 0.61
CA SER A 26 -4.13 -6.26 0.55
C SER A 26 -3.38 -7.03 1.61
N GLN A 27 -2.32 -7.74 1.19
CA GLN A 27 -1.49 -8.55 2.08
C GLN A 27 -0.02 -8.23 1.84
N CYS A 28 0.76 -8.13 2.91
CA CYS A 28 2.21 -7.99 2.83
C CYS A 28 2.90 -8.82 3.90
N ARG A 29 4.15 -9.21 3.67
CA ARG A 29 4.93 -10.05 4.60
C ARG A 29 6.43 -9.86 4.41
N HIS A 30 7.17 -9.78 5.51
CA HIS A 30 8.63 -9.63 5.56
C HIS A 30 9.35 -10.85 6.17
N ILE A 31 8.89 -12.07 5.85
CA ILE A 31 9.51 -13.33 6.31
C ILE A 31 10.40 -13.89 5.20
N ARG A 32 11.65 -14.27 5.53
CA ARG A 32 12.63 -14.83 4.59
C ARG A 32 12.41 -16.33 4.35
N ASN A 33 12.90 -16.83 3.22
CA ASN A 33 12.91 -18.27 2.86
C ASN A 33 11.52 -18.93 2.80
N VAL A 34 10.51 -18.17 2.37
CA VAL A 34 9.13 -18.64 2.13
C VAL A 34 8.69 -18.26 0.70
N TRP A 35 7.53 -18.75 0.27
CA TRP A 35 6.94 -18.42 -1.04
C TRP A 35 6.70 -16.92 -1.20
N ASN A 36 7.17 -16.31 -2.29
CA ASN A 36 7.03 -14.88 -2.56
C ASN A 36 6.07 -14.62 -3.72
N SER A 37 5.28 -13.54 -3.59
CA SER A 37 4.38 -13.06 -4.63
C SER A 37 4.26 -11.55 -4.52
N VAL A 38 4.52 -10.86 -5.63
CA VAL A 38 4.19 -9.45 -5.84
C VAL A 38 3.27 -9.44 -7.04
N THR A 39 1.97 -9.48 -6.77
CA THR A 39 0.96 -9.80 -7.77
C THR A 39 -0.35 -9.16 -7.38
N GLU A 40 -1.00 -8.53 -8.35
CA GLU A 40 -2.32 -7.97 -8.22
C GLU A 40 -3.31 -8.76 -9.09
N HIS A 41 -4.50 -8.95 -8.56
CA HIS A 41 -5.57 -9.71 -9.21
C HIS A 41 -6.87 -8.93 -9.14
N VAL A 42 -7.56 -8.82 -10.28
CA VAL A 42 -8.88 -8.19 -10.35
C VAL A 42 -9.90 -9.28 -10.66
N HIS A 43 -10.81 -9.49 -9.72
CA HIS A 43 -11.91 -10.42 -9.89
C HIS A 43 -13.11 -9.67 -10.44
N THR A 44 -13.69 -10.19 -11.52
CA THR A 44 -14.85 -9.60 -12.19
C THR A 44 -15.98 -10.61 -12.27
N THR A 45 -17.16 -10.18 -12.72
CA THR A 45 -18.31 -11.07 -12.94
C THR A 45 -18.12 -12.05 -14.09
N LYS A 46 -17.15 -11.81 -14.99
CA LYS A 46 -16.95 -12.61 -16.21
C LYS A 46 -15.60 -13.33 -16.25
N GLY A 47 -14.69 -13.01 -15.35
CA GLY A 47 -13.32 -13.52 -15.39
C GLY A 47 -12.40 -12.89 -14.36
N ILE A 48 -11.12 -13.25 -14.46
CA ILE A 48 -10.06 -12.77 -13.59
C ILE A 48 -8.97 -12.11 -14.44
N VAL A 49 -8.46 -10.97 -13.98
CA VAL A 49 -7.30 -10.29 -14.54
C VAL A 49 -6.12 -10.50 -13.62
N HIS A 50 -5.00 -10.96 -14.17
CA HIS A 50 -3.73 -11.03 -13.45
C HIS A 50 -2.83 -9.90 -13.96
N LEU A 51 -2.43 -8.97 -13.08
CA LEU A 51 -1.70 -7.75 -13.44
C LEU A 51 -0.18 -7.87 -13.29
N SER A 52 0.33 -9.02 -12.85
CA SER A 52 1.73 -9.18 -12.46
C SER A 52 2.71 -9.16 -13.63
N ASP A 53 3.88 -8.54 -13.42
CA ASP A 53 5.01 -8.60 -14.33
C ASP A 53 5.58 -10.03 -14.49
N ARG A 54 6.35 -10.15 -15.56
CA ARG A 54 7.01 -11.30 -16.21
C ARG A 54 7.68 -12.40 -15.36
N SER A 55 7.57 -12.49 -14.03
CA SER A 55 8.33 -13.50 -13.26
C SER A 55 7.56 -14.47 -12.34
N SER A 56 6.27 -14.27 -12.03
CA SER A 56 5.61 -15.09 -10.98
C SER A 56 4.65 -16.16 -11.49
N ASN A 57 4.20 -16.14 -12.75
CA ASN A 57 3.11 -17.02 -13.21
C ASN A 57 3.44 -17.99 -14.35
N GLY A 58 4.70 -18.21 -14.70
CA GLY A 58 5.06 -19.26 -15.68
C GLY A 58 4.48 -19.08 -17.09
N ILE A 59 3.82 -17.94 -17.38
CA ILE A 59 3.47 -17.50 -18.73
C ILE A 59 4.77 -17.01 -19.37
N ARG A 60 5.58 -17.97 -19.83
CA ARG A 60 6.76 -17.71 -20.66
C ARG A 60 6.29 -17.33 -22.06
N GLY A 61 6.14 -16.03 -22.28
CA GLY A 61 5.91 -15.45 -23.61
C GLY A 61 5.25 -14.10 -23.49
N GLY A 62 5.97 -13.03 -23.86
CA GLY A 62 5.44 -11.68 -24.13
C GLY A 62 4.43 -11.14 -23.11
N GLY A 63 4.91 -10.34 -22.14
CA GLY A 63 4.05 -9.67 -21.16
C GLY A 63 2.83 -9.00 -21.79
N GLY A 64 1.65 -9.54 -21.50
CA GLY A 64 0.37 -8.99 -21.90
C GLY A 64 -0.55 -8.98 -20.69
N PHE A 65 -1.09 -7.81 -20.37
CA PHE A 65 -2.23 -7.69 -19.47
C PHE A 65 -3.43 -8.36 -20.15
N GLY A 66 -4.12 -9.27 -19.48
CA GLY A 66 -5.21 -10.00 -20.12
C GLY A 66 -6.29 -10.44 -19.15
N ILE A 67 -7.51 -10.57 -19.68
CA ILE A 67 -8.66 -11.08 -18.97
C ILE A 67 -8.83 -12.55 -19.34
N LYS A 68 -8.82 -13.42 -18.32
CA LYS A 68 -9.24 -14.81 -18.47
C LYS A 68 -10.70 -14.94 -18.09
N TYR A 69 -11.56 -15.23 -19.07
CA TYR A 69 -12.99 -15.37 -18.87
C TYR A 69 -13.35 -16.76 -18.32
N PHE A 70 -14.47 -16.84 -17.59
CA PHE A 70 -14.96 -18.09 -17.02
C PHE A 70 -15.50 -19.07 -18.07
N ASP A 71 -15.82 -18.60 -19.27
CA ASP A 71 -16.19 -19.44 -20.41
C ASP A 71 -14.97 -20.08 -21.10
N GLY A 72 -13.76 -19.81 -20.61
CA GLY A 72 -12.51 -20.34 -21.13
C GLY A 72 -11.90 -19.51 -22.26
N THR A 73 -12.54 -18.42 -22.68
CA THR A 73 -11.93 -17.46 -23.61
C THR A 73 -10.93 -16.54 -22.89
N GLU A 74 -10.00 -15.96 -23.64
CA GLU A 74 -9.00 -15.04 -23.11
C GLU A 74 -8.89 -13.83 -24.04
N ASP A 75 -8.84 -12.62 -23.46
CA ASP A 75 -8.49 -11.40 -24.18
C ASP A 75 -7.16 -10.88 -23.64
N VAL A 76 -6.17 -10.75 -24.52
CA VAL A 76 -4.80 -10.39 -24.17
C VAL A 76 -4.47 -9.08 -24.85
N TYR A 77 -4.04 -8.11 -24.06
CA TYR A 77 -3.52 -6.84 -24.57
C TYR A 77 -2.29 -7.10 -25.45
N LYS A 78 -2.39 -6.69 -26.71
CA LYS A 78 -1.34 -6.86 -27.74
C LYS A 78 -0.60 -5.55 -28.07
N GLY A 79 -0.85 -4.49 -27.31
CA GLY A 79 -0.19 -3.21 -27.54
C GLY A 79 1.24 -3.19 -27.00
N ASP A 80 1.97 -2.13 -27.33
CA ASP A 80 3.34 -1.95 -26.88
C ASP A 80 3.39 -1.81 -25.35
N SER A 81 4.22 -2.64 -24.72
CA SER A 81 4.59 -2.47 -23.32
C SER A 81 5.65 -1.37 -23.26
N ARG A 82 5.23 -0.18 -22.82
CA ARG A 82 6.15 0.91 -22.50
C ARG A 82 6.76 0.65 -21.13
N ASP A 83 8.02 1.05 -20.97
CA ASP A 83 8.68 1.08 -19.66
C ASP A 83 7.98 2.14 -18.80
N PRO A 84 7.35 1.77 -17.66
CA PRO A 84 6.64 2.73 -16.82
C PRO A 84 7.56 3.83 -16.28
N TYR A 85 8.83 3.53 -15.98
CA TYR A 85 9.79 4.53 -15.51
C TYR A 85 10.11 5.56 -16.60
N GLN A 86 10.17 5.11 -17.86
CA GLN A 86 10.39 6.02 -18.99
C GLN A 86 9.15 6.88 -19.24
N VAL A 87 7.95 6.31 -19.14
CA VAL A 87 6.69 7.06 -19.30
C VAL A 87 6.59 8.18 -18.28
N GLU A 88 6.87 7.90 -17.00
CA GLU A 88 6.84 8.91 -15.93
C GLU A 88 7.82 10.07 -16.21
N HIS A 89 9.04 9.77 -16.68
CA HIS A 89 10.00 10.80 -17.08
C HIS A 89 9.56 11.59 -18.33
N ASP A 90 8.99 10.92 -19.33
CA ASP A 90 8.49 11.57 -20.54
C ASP A 90 7.40 12.60 -20.19
N ASP A 91 6.47 12.20 -19.31
CA ASP A 91 5.36 13.05 -18.86
C ASP A 91 5.86 14.23 -18.03
N LEU A 92 6.78 13.99 -17.08
CA LEU A 92 7.42 15.05 -16.28
C LEU A 92 8.12 16.09 -17.16
N PHE A 93 8.96 15.65 -18.11
CA PHE A 93 9.69 16.58 -18.97
C PHE A 93 8.78 17.31 -19.94
N THR A 94 7.71 16.66 -20.41
CA THR A 94 6.71 17.30 -21.26
C THR A 94 6.01 18.42 -20.50
N ALA A 95 5.55 18.15 -19.28
CA ALA A 95 4.89 19.16 -18.45
C ALA A 95 5.79 20.36 -18.17
N ILE A 96 7.07 20.13 -17.80
CA ILE A 96 8.04 21.21 -17.58
C ILE A 96 8.23 22.06 -18.84
N ARG A 97 8.37 21.42 -20.01
CA ARG A 97 8.63 22.14 -21.27
C ARG A 97 7.43 22.94 -21.76
N ASN A 98 6.23 22.43 -21.52
CA ASN A 98 4.99 23.09 -21.92
C ASN A 98 4.51 24.12 -20.89
N GLY A 99 5.02 24.06 -19.65
CA GLY A 99 4.48 24.84 -18.54
C GLY A 99 3.13 24.32 -18.05
N ASP A 100 2.86 23.02 -18.23
CA ASP A 100 1.62 22.40 -17.80
C ASP A 100 1.64 22.17 -16.29
N ALA A 101 0.49 22.38 -15.63
CA ALA A 101 0.31 22.04 -14.23
C ALA A 101 0.08 20.53 -14.07
N TYR A 102 1.16 19.75 -14.13
CA TYR A 102 1.13 18.31 -13.89
C TYR A 102 1.62 18.00 -12.47
N SER A 103 0.77 17.37 -11.66
CA SER A 103 1.13 16.96 -10.30
C SER A 103 0.37 15.70 -9.90
N GLU A 104 1.12 14.69 -9.45
CA GLU A 104 0.57 13.45 -8.88
C GLU A 104 0.74 13.40 -7.35
N ALA A 105 1.06 14.54 -6.72
CA ALA A 105 1.37 14.60 -5.29
C ALA A 105 0.20 14.14 -4.42
N GLU A 106 -1.02 14.58 -4.72
CA GLU A 106 -2.22 14.16 -3.99
C GLU A 106 -2.51 12.67 -4.19
N TYR A 107 -2.36 12.17 -5.41
CA TYR A 107 -2.54 10.74 -5.72
C TYR A 107 -1.52 9.88 -4.95
N GLY A 108 -0.25 10.27 -4.95
CA GLY A 108 0.80 9.60 -4.18
C GLY A 108 0.57 9.67 -2.67
N ALA A 109 0.10 10.82 -2.17
CA ALA A 109 -0.24 11.00 -0.76
C ALA A 109 -1.40 10.10 -0.33
N MET A 110 -2.48 10.02 -1.13
CA MET A 110 -3.63 9.17 -0.85
C MET A 110 -3.33 7.68 -1.00
N SER A 111 -2.47 7.31 -1.95
CA SER A 111 -1.94 5.94 -2.06
C SER A 111 -1.16 5.54 -0.81
N THR A 112 -0.29 6.43 -0.33
CA THR A 112 0.44 6.24 0.94
C THR A 112 -0.52 6.17 2.13
N MET A 113 -1.54 7.04 2.16
CA MET A 113 -2.54 7.06 3.22
C MET A 113 -3.33 5.74 3.28
N THR A 114 -3.56 5.07 2.15
CA THR A 114 -4.19 3.74 2.12
C THR A 114 -3.35 2.72 2.89
N ALA A 115 -2.02 2.71 2.71
CA ALA A 115 -1.12 1.85 3.47
C ALA A 115 -1.09 2.21 4.97
N ILE A 116 -1.13 3.51 5.30
CA ILE A 116 -1.22 4.00 6.68
C ILE A 116 -2.52 3.51 7.33
N LEU A 117 -3.66 3.66 6.67
CA LEU A 117 -4.96 3.20 7.13
C LEU A 117 -4.94 1.70 7.45
N GLY A 118 -4.40 0.87 6.56
CA GLY A 118 -4.27 -0.57 6.82
C GLY A 118 -3.41 -0.90 8.04
N ARG A 119 -2.32 -0.15 8.25
CA ARG A 119 -1.51 -0.26 9.46
C ARG A 119 -2.29 0.15 10.71
N MET A 120 -3.04 1.25 10.65
CA MET A 120 -3.89 1.72 11.76
C MET A 120 -4.90 0.65 12.15
N CYS A 121 -5.62 0.05 11.18
CA CYS A 121 -6.59 -1.01 11.44
C CYS A 121 -5.93 -2.25 12.05
N THR A 122 -4.80 -2.73 11.49
CA THR A 122 -4.13 -3.94 12.00
C THR A 122 -3.49 -3.75 13.38
N TYR A 123 -2.95 -2.56 13.68
CA TYR A 123 -2.31 -2.28 14.97
C TYR A 123 -3.32 -2.00 16.09
N SER A 124 -4.45 -1.39 15.77
CA SER A 124 -5.53 -1.13 16.72
C SER A 124 -6.52 -2.29 16.84
N GLY A 125 -6.65 -3.13 15.81
CA GLY A 125 -7.71 -4.12 15.68
C GLY A 125 -9.10 -3.51 15.42
N GLN A 126 -9.18 -2.25 15.02
CA GLN A 126 -10.43 -1.53 14.77
C GLN A 126 -10.72 -1.39 13.28
N GLU A 127 -12.00 -1.31 12.94
CA GLU A 127 -12.46 -0.82 11.64
C GLU A 127 -12.40 0.70 11.63
N ILE A 128 -11.70 1.28 10.66
CA ILE A 128 -11.45 2.72 10.57
C ILE A 128 -11.77 3.19 9.16
N THR A 129 -12.50 4.30 9.04
CA THR A 129 -12.78 4.92 7.75
C THR A 129 -11.61 5.78 7.29
N MET A 130 -11.46 5.98 5.97
CA MET A 130 -10.46 6.93 5.44
C MET A 130 -10.68 8.34 6.01
N GLN A 131 -11.94 8.75 6.20
CA GLN A 131 -12.28 10.04 6.78
C GLN A 131 -11.79 10.16 8.23
N ASP A 132 -12.11 9.18 9.09
CA ASP A 132 -11.62 9.17 10.48
C ASP A 132 -10.09 9.17 10.54
N ALA A 133 -9.43 8.42 9.67
CA ALA A 133 -7.97 8.39 9.64
C ALA A 133 -7.35 9.74 9.23
N LEU A 134 -7.98 10.47 8.31
CA LEU A 134 -7.53 11.81 7.90
C LEU A 134 -7.84 12.89 8.94
N GLU A 135 -9.04 12.86 9.52
CA GLU A 135 -9.51 13.92 10.44
C GLU A 135 -9.01 13.71 11.88
N ARG A 136 -8.84 12.45 12.30
CA ARG A 136 -8.59 12.07 13.69
C ARG A 136 -7.37 11.17 13.85
N GLY A 137 -6.62 10.86 12.79
CA GLY A 137 -5.39 10.08 12.88
C GLY A 137 -4.37 10.76 13.80
N LEU A 138 -3.70 9.97 14.65
CA LEU A 138 -2.64 10.51 15.50
C LEU A 138 -1.44 10.96 14.65
N GLY A 139 -1.08 12.24 14.77
CA GLY A 139 0.16 12.76 14.18
C GLY A 139 1.39 12.15 14.86
N ILE A 140 2.20 11.43 14.08
CA ILE A 140 3.50 10.92 14.53
C ILE A 140 4.67 11.78 14.04
N MET A 141 4.37 12.83 13.27
CA MET A 141 5.34 13.82 12.87
C MET A 141 5.71 14.68 14.08
N PRO A 142 6.99 14.97 14.32
CA PRO A 142 7.39 15.94 15.33
C PRO A 142 6.77 17.31 15.07
N GLU A 143 6.36 18.00 16.14
CA GLU A 143 5.83 19.37 16.05
C GLU A 143 6.92 20.38 15.65
N ASP A 144 8.17 20.10 16.01
CA ASP A 144 9.35 20.85 15.60
C ASP A 144 10.32 19.94 14.84
N LEU A 145 11.03 20.50 13.85
CA LEU A 145 12.03 19.76 13.05
C LEU A 145 13.46 20.16 13.43
N SER A 146 13.67 20.53 14.70
CA SER A 146 15.00 20.86 15.22
C SER A 146 15.81 19.60 15.50
N TRP A 147 17.12 19.75 15.72
CA TRP A 147 17.97 18.62 16.14
C TRP A 147 17.57 18.04 17.50
N ASP A 148 16.86 18.82 18.32
CA ASP A 148 16.40 18.44 19.65
C ASP A 148 14.90 18.05 19.66
N ALA A 149 14.31 17.87 18.47
CA ALA A 149 12.91 17.52 18.29
C ALA A 149 12.56 16.25 19.09
N LYS A 150 11.51 16.33 19.91
CA LYS A 150 10.99 15.16 20.61
C LYS A 150 10.08 14.38 19.68
N LEU A 151 10.45 13.14 19.39
CA LEU A 151 9.61 12.25 18.61
C LEU A 151 8.40 11.81 19.46
N PRO A 152 7.16 11.96 18.96
CA PRO A 152 5.96 11.53 19.69
C PRO A 152 5.98 10.04 20.06
N ASN A 153 6.69 9.22 19.28
CA ASN A 153 6.84 7.79 19.46
C ASN A 153 8.26 7.38 19.88
N ALA A 154 9.01 8.25 20.60
CA ALA A 154 10.36 7.95 21.03
C ALA A 154 10.46 6.61 21.80
N PRO A 155 11.59 5.87 21.67
CA PRO A 155 11.80 4.65 22.43
C PRO A 155 12.00 4.96 23.92
N ASP A 156 11.88 3.92 24.75
CA ASP A 156 12.23 4.00 26.17
C ASP A 156 13.74 4.16 26.41
N ALA A 157 14.16 4.23 27.68
CA ALA A 157 15.55 4.41 28.07
C ALA A 157 16.48 3.26 27.62
N ASP A 158 15.93 2.08 27.33
CA ASP A 158 16.66 0.92 26.81
C ASP A 158 16.70 0.90 25.28
N GLY A 159 16.10 1.91 24.63
CA GLY A 159 16.01 2.04 23.17
C GLY A 159 14.89 1.20 22.56
N VAL A 160 13.89 0.78 23.33
CA VAL A 160 12.79 -0.08 22.88
C VAL A 160 11.54 0.74 22.59
N TYR A 161 10.96 0.57 21.41
CA TYR A 161 9.69 1.17 21.01
C TYR A 161 8.48 0.42 21.57
N ALA A 162 7.38 1.15 21.75
CA ALA A 162 6.09 0.55 22.04
C ALA A 162 5.68 -0.38 20.88
N VAL A 163 5.30 -1.61 21.22
CA VAL A 163 4.84 -2.60 20.24
C VAL A 163 3.33 -2.52 20.20
N PRO A 164 2.70 -2.37 19.03
CA PRO A 164 1.25 -2.31 18.93
C PRO A 164 0.62 -3.63 19.39
N VAL A 165 -0.43 -3.52 20.19
CA VAL A 165 -1.29 -4.61 20.64
C VAL A 165 -2.72 -4.34 20.13
N PRO A 166 -3.29 -5.20 19.27
CA PRO A 166 -4.66 -5.05 18.81
C PRO A 166 -5.64 -5.10 19.98
N GLY A 167 -6.67 -4.25 19.93
CA GLY A 167 -7.62 -4.02 21.03
C GLY A 167 -7.11 -3.08 22.13
N VAL A 168 -5.85 -2.63 22.07
CA VAL A 168 -5.25 -1.74 23.08
C VAL A 168 -4.64 -0.49 22.46
N THR A 169 -3.95 -0.63 21.32
CA THR A 169 -3.26 0.51 20.67
C THR A 169 -4.27 1.51 20.14
N LYS A 170 -4.18 2.75 20.62
CA LYS A 170 -4.91 3.88 20.04
C LYS A 170 -4.19 4.40 18.81
N VAL A 171 -4.92 4.57 17.72
CA VAL A 171 -4.41 5.13 16.45
C VAL A 171 -5.20 6.37 16.00
N LEU A 172 -6.34 6.62 16.64
CA LEU A 172 -7.15 7.82 16.48
C LEU A 172 -7.07 8.65 17.77
N ALA A 173 -7.14 9.97 17.62
CA ALA A 173 -7.39 10.89 18.71
C ALA A 173 -8.79 10.64 19.30
N ASP A 174 -8.91 10.91 20.61
CA ASP A 174 -10.20 10.90 21.29
C ASP A 174 -11.10 12.00 20.66
N ALA A 175 -12.41 11.72 20.55
CA ALA A 175 -13.39 12.61 19.93
C ALA A 175 -13.73 13.83 20.81
#